data_AF-A0A843F772-F1
#
_entry.id   AF-A0A843F772-F1
#
_cell.length_a   1.000
_cell.length_b   1.000
_cell.length_c   1.000
_cell.angle_alpha   90.00
_cell.angle_beta   90.00
_cell.angle_gamma   90.00
#
_symmetry.space_group_name_H-M   'P 1'
#
loop_
_entity.id
_entity.type
_entity.pdbx_description
1 polymer ?
#
loop_
_entity_poly.entity_id
_entity_poly.type
_entity_poly.pdbx_seq_one_letter_code
_entity_poly.pdbx_strand_id
1 'polypeptide(L)'
;AMGGREGLVDTAIRTAQSGYMQRRLVNALQDLQVKPSGLVTDNQSNVVQRIFGDDGVDPAKSDFGIAANLDKLIEEIKLEEKSNEISQVGK
;
A
#
# COMPACT_ATOMS: atom_id res chain seq x y z
N ALA A 1 17.17 -32.32 -24.63
CA ALA A 1 17.67 -31.10 -23.95
C ALA A 1 17.13 -29.84 -24.63
N MET A 2 15.81 -29.60 -24.58
CA MET A 2 15.15 -28.57 -25.40
C MET A 2 14.30 -27.57 -24.59
N GLY A 3 13.89 -27.88 -23.36
CA GLY A 3 13.02 -27.01 -22.54
C GLY A 3 13.73 -25.96 -21.67
N GLY A 4 15.04 -26.09 -21.41
CA GLY A 4 15.76 -25.16 -20.51
C GLY A 4 16.03 -23.77 -21.09
N ARG A 5 16.04 -23.65 -22.43
CA ARG A 5 16.26 -22.36 -23.11
C ARG A 5 15.02 -21.47 -23.11
N GLU A 6 13.84 -22.07 -23.12
CA GLU A 6 12.57 -21.34 -23.18
C GLU A 6 12.31 -20.56 -21.88
N GLY A 7 12.62 -21.14 -20.71
CA GLY A 7 12.50 -20.44 -19.43
C GLY A 7 13.46 -19.26 -19.26
N LEU A 8 14.68 -19.36 -19.79
CA LEU A 8 15.63 -18.24 -19.80
C LEU A 8 15.16 -17.10 -20.72
N VAL A 9 14.60 -17.45 -21.87
CA VAL A 9 14.07 -16.49 -22.83
C VAL A 9 12.79 -15.82 -22.33
N ASP A 10 11.83 -16.56 -21.74
CA ASP A 10 10.59 -16.00 -21.19
C ASP A 10 10.87 -15.00 -20.06
N THR A 11 11.80 -15.34 -19.17
CA THR A 11 12.19 -14.47 -18.06
C THR A 11 12.79 -13.15 -18.57
N ALA A 12 13.67 -13.22 -19.58
CA ALA A 12 14.28 -12.05 -20.18
C ALA A 12 13.25 -11.15 -20.87
N ILE A 13 12.30 -11.73 -21.62
CA ILE A 13 11.24 -10.98 -22.32
C ILE A 13 10.28 -10.32 -21.32
N ARG A 14 9.85 -11.07 -20.30
CA ARG A 14 8.95 -10.56 -19.25
C ARG A 14 9.57 -9.40 -18.48
N THR A 15 10.88 -9.45 -18.23
CA THR A 15 11.62 -8.36 -17.57
C THR A 15 11.63 -7.11 -18.44
N ALA A 16 11.93 -7.23 -19.74
CA ALA A 16 11.97 -6.10 -20.65
C ALA A 16 10.59 -5.41 -20.80
N GLN A 17 9.52 -6.22 -20.95
CA GLN A 17 8.16 -5.70 -21.09
C GLN A 17 7.65 -5.05 -19.80
N SER A 18 7.82 -5.71 -18.65
CA SER A 18 7.39 -5.16 -17.36
C SER A 18 8.16 -3.89 -17.00
N GLY A 19 9.48 -3.85 -17.21
CA GLY A 19 10.30 -2.67 -16.95
C GLY A 19 9.93 -1.47 -17.84
N TYR A 20 9.66 -1.71 -19.13
CA TYR A 20 9.23 -0.63 -20.03
C TYR A 20 7.85 -0.07 -19.64
N MET A 21 6.90 -0.95 -19.30
CA MET A 21 5.58 -0.53 -18.82
C MET A 21 5.70 0.28 -17.52
N GLN A 22 6.47 -0.22 -16.56
CA GLN A 22 6.72 0.47 -15.29
C GLN A 22 7.30 1.87 -15.53
N ARG A 23 8.35 2.00 -16.36
CA ARG A 23 9.00 3.29 -16.63
C ARG A 23 8.04 4.29 -17.26
N ARG A 24 7.17 3.85 -18.17
CA ARG A 24 6.13 4.72 -18.76
C ARG A 24 5.14 5.21 -17.71
N LEU A 25 4.68 4.32 -16.83
CA LEU A 25 3.73 4.66 -15.78
C LEU A 25 4.35 5.59 -14.72
N VAL A 26 5.59 5.32 -14.31
CA VAL A 26 6.32 6.16 -13.35
C VAL A 26 6.49 7.57 -13.89
N ASN A 27 6.96 7.72 -15.12
CA ASN A 27 7.14 9.04 -15.73
C ASN A 27 5.81 9.80 -15.91
N ALA A 28 4.69 9.11 -16.06
CA ALA A 28 3.38 9.74 -16.22
C ALA A 28 2.75 10.17 -14.88
N LEU A 29 3.09 9.48 -13.78
CA LEU A 29 2.47 9.69 -12.46
C LEU A 29 3.36 10.43 -11.46
N GLN A 30 4.64 10.65 -11.78
CA GLN A 30 5.62 11.26 -10.87
C GLN A 30 5.25 12.66 -10.37
N ASP A 31 4.45 13.41 -11.15
CA ASP A 31 4.09 14.80 -10.84
C ASP A 31 2.85 14.90 -9.93
N LEU A 32 2.20 13.77 -9.62
CA LEU A 32 1.03 13.72 -8.75
C LEU A 32 1.42 13.85 -7.28
N GLN A 33 0.71 14.72 -6.57
CA GLN A 33 0.91 14.96 -5.13
C GLN A 33 -0.41 15.09 -4.38
N VAL A 34 -0.39 14.67 -3.11
CA VAL A 34 -1.53 14.81 -2.19
C VAL A 34 -1.43 16.16 -1.47
N LYS A 35 -2.43 17.01 -1.65
CA LYS A 35 -2.55 18.28 -0.92
C LYS A 35 -3.03 18.04 0.51
N PRO A 36 -2.75 18.95 1.46
CA PRO A 36 -3.27 18.86 2.83
C PRO A 36 -4.80 18.80 2.91
N SER A 37 -5.51 19.25 1.87
CA SER A 37 -6.96 19.13 1.75
C SER A 37 -7.45 17.72 1.39
N GLY A 38 -6.56 16.74 1.18
CA GLY A 38 -6.88 15.39 0.73
C GLY A 38 -7.05 15.24 -0.79
N LEU A 39 -6.94 16.35 -1.55
CA LEU A 39 -7.03 16.35 -3.01
C LEU A 39 -5.72 15.83 -3.62
N VAL A 40 -5.82 14.98 -4.63
CA VAL A 40 -4.66 14.60 -5.46
C VAL A 40 -4.61 15.51 -6.67
N THR A 41 -3.51 16.24 -6.82
CA THR A 41 -3.34 17.21 -7.90
C THR A 41 -2.05 16.97 -8.66
N ASP A 42 -2.09 17.32 -9.95
CA ASP A 42 -0.90 17.44 -10.78
C ASP A 42 -0.14 18.77 -10.49
N ASN A 43 1.06 18.91 -11.04
CA ASN A 43 1.90 20.11 -10.94
C ASN A 43 1.20 21.37 -11.50
N GLN A 44 0.28 21.21 -12.46
CA GLN A 44 -0.54 22.31 -12.99
C GLN A 44 -1.76 22.66 -12.12
N SER A 45 -1.84 22.12 -10.89
CA SER A 45 -2.99 22.28 -9.99
C SER A 45 -4.32 21.71 -10.50
N ASN A 46 -4.28 20.87 -11.55
CA ASN A 46 -5.44 20.11 -12.00
C ASN A 46 -5.78 19.03 -10.97
N VAL A 47 -7.05 18.94 -10.59
CA VAL A 47 -7.54 17.94 -9.63
C VAL A 47 -7.77 16.62 -10.37
N VAL A 48 -7.00 15.59 -9.99
CA VAL A 48 -7.11 14.24 -10.56
C VAL A 48 -8.05 13.38 -9.72
N GLN A 49 -7.94 13.47 -8.39
CA GLN A 49 -8.84 12.79 -7.44
C GLN A 49 -9.23 13.73 -6.31
N ARG A 50 -10.49 13.62 -5.85
CA ARG A 50 -11.03 14.45 -4.75
C ARG A 50 -10.65 13.92 -3.36
N ILE A 51 -10.53 12.60 -3.22
CA ILE A 51 -10.09 11.95 -1.99
C ILE A 51 -9.04 10.93 -2.42
N PHE A 52 -7.88 10.94 -1.79
CA PHE A 52 -6.83 9.95 -2.04
C PHE A 52 -7.36 8.54 -1.76
N GLY A 53 -7.32 7.64 -2.75
CA GLY A 53 -7.76 6.24 -2.53
C GLY A 53 -9.26 6.06 -2.28
N ASP A 54 -10.07 7.11 -2.42
CA ASP A 54 -11.50 7.18 -2.05
C ASP A 54 -11.79 7.05 -0.54
N ASP A 55 -10.89 6.44 0.23
CA ASP A 55 -10.95 6.25 1.68
C ASP A 55 -9.99 7.17 2.47
N GLY A 56 -9.04 7.82 1.79
CA GLY A 56 -8.03 8.68 2.41
C GLY A 56 -6.93 7.91 3.14
N VAL A 57 -6.86 6.59 2.99
CA VAL A 57 -5.93 5.75 3.76
C VAL A 57 -4.68 5.47 2.95
N ASP A 58 -3.52 5.69 3.59
CA ASP A 58 -2.23 5.30 3.02
C ASP A 58 -2.12 3.76 3.07
N PRO A 59 -1.99 3.07 1.92
CA PRO A 59 -1.90 1.61 1.89
C PRO A 59 -0.69 1.09 2.69
N ALA A 60 0.38 1.87 2.86
CA ALA A 60 1.54 1.50 3.67
C ALA A 60 1.24 1.50 5.18
N LYS A 61 0.23 2.26 5.62
CA LYS A 61 -0.24 2.33 7.02
C LYS A 61 -1.51 1.53 7.25
N SER A 62 -2.16 1.07 6.18
CA SER A 62 -3.33 0.20 6.24
C SER A 62 -2.96 -1.23 6.62
N ASP A 63 -3.88 -1.94 7.26
CA ASP A 63 -3.74 -3.38 7.48
C ASP A 63 -4.22 -4.12 6.21
N PHE A 64 -3.29 -4.38 5.29
CA PHE A 64 -3.54 -5.14 4.03
C PHE A 64 -4.70 -4.59 3.17
N GLY A 65 -4.82 -3.27 3.06
CA GLY A 65 -5.87 -2.63 2.26
C GLY A 65 -7.21 -2.47 2.98
N ILE A 66 -7.26 -2.75 4.28
CA ILE A 66 -8.39 -2.40 5.14
C ILE A 66 -8.06 -1.07 5.85
N ALA A 67 -8.96 -0.10 5.71
CA ALA A 67 -8.81 1.24 6.30
C ALA A 67 -8.57 1.21 7.82
N ALA A 68 -9.30 0.34 8.53
CA ALA A 68 -9.10 0.08 9.95
C ALA A 68 -9.55 -1.36 10.25
N ASN A 69 -8.64 -2.20 10.74
CA ASN A 69 -8.98 -3.53 11.21
C ASN A 69 -9.41 -3.48 12.69
N LEU A 70 -10.72 -3.34 12.89
CA LEU A 70 -11.33 -3.23 14.22
C LEU A 70 -11.18 -4.53 15.04
N ASP A 71 -11.20 -5.69 14.40
CA ASP A 71 -11.10 -6.97 15.10
C ASP A 71 -9.73 -7.13 15.76
N LYS A 72 -8.67 -6.78 15.03
CA LYS A 72 -7.30 -6.77 15.53
C LYS A 72 -7.13 -5.77 16.69
N LEU A 73 -7.72 -4.58 16.56
CA LEU A 73 -7.70 -3.57 17.61
C LEU A 73 -8.42 -4.05 18.89
N ILE A 74 -9.57 -4.70 18.73
CA ILE A 74 -10.32 -5.27 19.86
C ILE A 74 -9.54 -6.39 20.54
N GLU A 75 -8.86 -7.24 19.78
CA GLU A 75 -7.99 -8.27 20.36
C GLU A 75 -6.79 -7.68 21.11
N GLU A 76 -6.16 -6.65 20.56
CA GLU A 76 -5.05 -5.95 21.19
C GLU A 76 -5.46 -5.31 22.52
N ILE A 77 -6.60 -4.60 22.54
CA ILE A 77 -7.17 -4.01 23.76
C ILE A 77 -7.50 -5.10 24.80
N LYS A 78 -8.10 -6.22 24.38
CA LYS A 78 -8.40 -7.34 25.31
C LYS A 78 -7.15 -7.96 25.92
N LEU A 79 -6.04 -8.01 25.17
CA LEU A 79 -4.76 -8.50 25.68
C LEU A 79 -4.14 -7.50 26.66
N GLU A 80 -4.22 -6.20 26.37
CA GLU A 80 -3.80 -5.15 27.30
C GLU A 80 -4.59 -5.20 28.61
N GLU A 81 -5.92 -5.34 28.57
CA GLU A 81 -6.78 -5.47 29.76
C GLU A 81 -6.36 -6.65 30.64
N LYS A 82 -6.13 -7.83 30.04
CA LYS A 82 -5.67 -9.03 30.75
C LYS A 82 -4.31 -8.84 31.43
N SER A 83 -3.39 -8.13 30.79
CA SER A 83 -2.06 -7.86 31.36
C SER A 83 -2.08 -6.85 32.52
N ASN A 84 -3.02 -5.90 32.49
CA ASN A 84 -3.24 -4.95 33.58
C ASN A 84 -3.89 -5.62 34.80
N GLU A 85 -4.82 -6.56 34.61
CA GLU A 85 -5.42 -7.32 35.70
C GLU A 85 -4.38 -8.17 36.45
N ILE A 86 -3.47 -8.84 35.73
CA ILE A 86 -2.40 -9.65 36.33
C ILE A 86 -1.44 -8.76 37.17
N SER A 87 -1.21 -7.52 36.74
CA SER A 87 -0.35 -6.57 37.45
C SER A 87 -0.98 -6.00 38.73
N GLN A 88 -2.31 -6.03 38.85
CA GLN A 88 -3.02 -5.61 40.07
C GLN A 88 -3.14 -6.72 41.12
N VAL A 89 -3.20 -7.99 40.71
CA VAL A 89 -3.26 -9.14 41.65
C VAL A 89 -1.90 -9.43 42.32
N GLY A 90 -0.81 -8.95 41.74
CA GLY A 90 0.56 -9.11 42.27
C GLY A 90 0.97 -8.09 43.36
N LYS A 91 0.07 -7.25 43.85
CA LYS A 91 0.29 -6.33 44.99
C LYS A 91 -0.52 -6.74 46.21
#